data_AF-A0A2W7NLZ7-F1
#
_entry.id   AF-A0A2W7NLZ7-F1
#
_cell.length_a   1.000
_cell.length_b   1.000
_cell.length_c   1.000
_cell.angle_alpha   90.00
_cell.angle_beta   90.00
_cell.angle_gamma   90.00
#
_symmetry.space_group_name_H-M   'P 1'
#
loop_
_entity.id
_entity.type
_entity.pdbx_description
1 polymer ?
#
loop_
_entity_poly.entity_id
_entity_poly.type
_entity_poly.pdbx_seq_one_letter_code
_entity_poly.pdbx_strand_id
1 'polypeptide(L)'
;MADLLIEAGHEAHPLFPFPDHVYAYYDGKARPFHDPRLERFDRQVSRRRRLDHAWRIVRRAVSRGKVRHPKIDLRPSDIVVVPEYQYPELADIYGPERCVLLAQDVMGFARAFLRDTSRERPCFDQFGAIVTTSEASHRGVRELTGIDTLRVTLSISQKKFRFVEDKRLQIAVMPRKHAFQSQIVLNALRRDPDLSDVRIVVLQNMPEQDLLKGFGESLIFLSFSHQEGFGLPPAEAMATGAIVIGYQGVGGSEYFDETTGFPIDADDISAMIGRTREIVRAYRSDPQPLDELRRRASRRILSTYTVERFRETTLQVFEEVANHRSPS
;
A
#
# COMPACT_ATOMS: atom_id res chain seq x y z
N MET A 1 11.13 -1.71 -5.57
CA MET A 1 12.28 -0.91 -5.09
C MET A 1 13.60 -1.65 -5.29
N ALA A 2 13.83 -2.83 -4.68
CA ALA A 2 15.09 -3.57 -4.84
C ALA A 2 15.45 -3.87 -6.31
N ASP A 3 14.53 -4.47 -7.07
CA ASP A 3 14.74 -4.73 -8.51
C ASP A 3 15.11 -3.47 -9.30
N LEU A 4 14.47 -2.35 -8.97
CA LEU A 4 14.69 -1.07 -9.63
C LEU A 4 16.07 -0.49 -9.34
N LEU A 5 16.54 -0.61 -8.10
CA LEU A 5 17.90 -0.21 -7.70
C LEU A 5 18.95 -1.07 -8.41
N ILE A 6 18.70 -2.37 -8.56
CA ILE A 6 19.59 -3.29 -9.30
C ILE A 6 19.63 -2.91 -10.78
N GLU A 7 18.49 -2.64 -11.39
CA GLU A 7 18.40 -2.18 -12.79
C GLU A 7 19.14 -0.85 -13.02
N ALA A 8 19.29 -0.02 -11.98
CA ALA A 8 20.08 1.21 -12.01
C ALA A 8 21.56 1.01 -11.64
N GLY A 9 22.00 -0.23 -11.40
CA GLY A 9 23.40 -0.57 -11.14
C GLY A 9 23.81 -0.61 -9.66
N HIS A 10 22.85 -0.51 -8.73
CA HIS A 10 23.14 -0.64 -7.29
C HIS A 10 23.10 -2.10 -6.82
N GLU A 11 23.90 -2.42 -5.80
CA GLU A 11 23.82 -3.69 -5.09
C GLU A 11 22.68 -3.61 -4.05
N ALA A 12 21.53 -4.22 -4.37
CA ALA A 12 20.35 -4.22 -3.48
C ALA A 12 19.76 -5.62 -3.35
N HIS A 13 19.40 -6.01 -2.12
CA HIS A 13 18.93 -7.35 -1.82
C HIS A 13 17.77 -7.34 -0.81
N PRO A 14 16.69 -8.10 -1.05
CA PRO A 14 15.73 -8.42 0.00
C PRO A 14 16.43 -9.21 1.11
N LEU A 15 16.12 -8.85 2.36
CA LEU A 15 16.72 -9.47 3.54
C LEU A 15 15.69 -10.27 4.33
N PHE A 16 15.93 -11.57 4.49
CA PHE A 16 15.02 -12.51 5.14
C PHE A 16 15.54 -13.01 6.49
N PRO A 17 14.65 -13.46 7.39
CA PRO A 17 15.06 -13.96 8.70
C PRO A 17 15.68 -15.36 8.66
N PHE A 18 15.37 -16.19 7.66
CA PHE A 18 15.84 -17.57 7.58
C PHE A 18 16.31 -17.92 6.17
N PRO A 19 17.25 -18.87 6.03
CA PRO A 19 17.76 -19.29 4.72
C PRO A 19 16.69 -19.93 3.83
N ASP A 20 15.63 -20.50 4.39
CA ASP A 20 14.53 -21.16 3.67
C ASP A 20 13.24 -20.32 3.65
N HIS A 21 13.31 -19.04 4.05
CA HIS A 21 12.16 -18.17 4.10
C HIS A 21 11.70 -17.78 2.69
N VAL A 22 10.40 -17.91 2.43
CA VAL A 22 9.79 -17.47 1.17
C VAL A 22 8.54 -16.66 1.52
N TYR A 23 8.50 -15.41 1.09
CA TYR A 23 7.29 -14.61 1.15
C TYR A 23 6.35 -15.03 0.02
N ALA A 24 5.11 -15.39 0.36
CA ALA A 24 4.10 -15.85 -0.61
C ALA A 24 3.82 -14.84 -1.73
N TYR A 25 4.11 -13.55 -1.50
CA TYR A 25 3.86 -12.44 -2.42
C TYR A 25 5.14 -11.78 -2.92
N TYR A 26 6.31 -12.40 -2.73
CA TYR A 26 7.55 -11.92 -3.33
C TYR A 26 7.70 -12.50 -4.73
N ASP A 27 7.52 -11.66 -5.73
CA ASP A 27 7.67 -11.95 -7.17
C ASP A 27 8.88 -11.21 -7.78
N GLY A 28 9.69 -10.55 -6.95
CA GLY A 28 10.85 -9.78 -7.37
C GLY A 28 11.97 -10.64 -7.94
N LYS A 29 12.74 -10.05 -8.87
CA LYS A 29 13.89 -10.71 -9.51
C LYS A 29 15.15 -10.67 -8.66
N ALA A 30 15.23 -9.74 -7.71
CA ALA A 30 16.39 -9.58 -6.83
C ALA A 30 16.64 -10.86 -6.03
N ARG A 31 17.89 -11.29 -5.97
CA ARG A 31 18.30 -12.44 -5.16
C ARG A 31 18.14 -12.10 -3.67
N PRO A 32 17.33 -12.85 -2.91
CA PRO A 32 17.21 -12.64 -1.47
C PRO A 32 18.40 -13.25 -0.72
N PHE A 33 18.76 -12.60 0.39
CA PHE A 33 19.75 -13.06 1.37
C PHE A 33 19.07 -13.22 2.73
N HIS A 34 19.72 -13.91 3.67
CA HIS A 34 19.25 -13.98 5.05
C HIS A 34 20.25 -13.38 6.05
N ASP A 35 19.73 -12.83 7.14
CA ASP A 35 20.52 -12.37 8.29
C ASP A 35 20.05 -13.05 9.58
N PRO A 36 20.91 -13.87 10.23
CA PRO A 36 20.57 -14.54 11.49
C PRO A 36 20.17 -13.58 12.63
N ARG A 37 20.56 -12.30 12.59
CA ARG A 37 20.14 -11.30 13.59
C ARG A 37 18.63 -11.12 13.61
N LEU A 38 17.97 -11.26 12.45
CA LEU A 38 16.51 -11.19 12.31
C LEU A 38 15.79 -12.41 12.90
N GLU A 39 16.46 -13.54 13.15
CA GLU A 39 15.81 -14.69 13.80
C GLU A 39 15.37 -14.35 15.23
N ARG A 40 16.20 -13.57 15.94
CA ARG A 40 15.90 -13.13 17.32
C ARG A 40 14.65 -12.25 17.34
N PHE A 41 14.51 -11.42 16.31
CA PHE A 41 13.36 -10.57 16.08
C PHE A 41 12.08 -11.37 15.79
N ASP A 42 12.09 -12.30 14.82
CA ASP A 42 10.91 -13.13 14.50
C ASP A 42 10.44 -13.91 15.74
N ARG A 43 11.38 -14.42 16.55
CA ARG A 43 11.05 -15.13 17.81
C ARG A 43 10.37 -14.22 18.84
N GLN A 44 10.77 -12.96 18.98
CA GLN A 44 10.15 -12.03 19.94
C GLN A 44 8.75 -11.60 19.49
N VAL A 45 8.57 -11.26 18.21
CA VAL A 45 7.25 -10.95 17.62
C VAL A 45 6.31 -12.17 17.71
N SER A 46 6.85 -13.39 17.61
CA SER A 46 6.09 -14.65 17.64
C SER A 46 5.55 -15.08 19.00
N ARG A 47 5.95 -14.48 20.13
CA ARG A 47 5.38 -14.84 21.45
C ARG A 47 3.85 -14.63 21.51
N ARG A 48 3.30 -13.69 20.73
CA ARG A 48 1.84 -13.47 20.57
C ARG A 48 1.17 -14.37 19.51
N ARG A 49 1.93 -15.11 18.69
CA ARG A 49 1.44 -16.00 17.60
C ARG A 49 2.06 -17.41 17.67
N ARG A 50 2.11 -18.00 18.87
CA ARG A 50 2.79 -19.29 19.14
C ARG A 50 2.28 -20.47 18.29
N LEU A 51 1.00 -20.50 17.93
CA LEU A 51 0.40 -21.58 17.14
C LEU A 51 0.88 -21.61 15.68
N ASP A 52 1.06 -20.44 15.05
CA ASP A 52 1.58 -20.33 13.67
C ASP A 52 3.07 -20.69 13.57
N HIS A 53 3.83 -20.48 14.64
CA HIS A 53 5.25 -20.80 14.68
C HIS A 53 5.48 -22.32 14.76
N ALA A 54 4.68 -23.04 15.55
CA ALA A 54 4.73 -24.50 15.60
C ALA A 54 4.38 -25.13 14.23
N TRP A 55 3.33 -24.61 13.56
CA TRP A 55 2.98 -25.01 12.20
C TRP A 55 4.06 -24.68 11.16
N ARG A 56 4.76 -23.54 11.30
CA ARG A 56 5.93 -23.22 10.46
C ARG A 56 7.09 -24.19 10.69
N ILE A 57 7.39 -24.57 11.93
CA ILE A 57 8.43 -25.56 12.24
C ILE A 57 8.09 -26.95 11.66
N VAL A 58 6.84 -27.39 11.79
CA VAL A 58 6.40 -28.67 11.19
C VAL A 58 6.47 -28.60 9.66
N ARG A 59 6.07 -27.48 9.04
CA ARG A 59 6.27 -27.25 7.59
C ARG A 59 7.76 -27.23 7.18
N ARG A 60 8.67 -26.74 8.04
CA ARG A 60 10.13 -26.77 7.80
C ARG A 60 10.68 -28.20 7.74
N ALA A 61 10.18 -29.10 8.60
CA ALA A 61 10.63 -30.50 8.63
C ALA A 61 10.21 -31.30 7.38
N VAL A 62 9.08 -30.93 6.76
CA VAL A 62 8.51 -31.62 5.60
C VAL A 62 9.06 -31.11 4.27
N SER A 63 9.60 -29.88 4.20
CA SER A 63 10.12 -29.32 2.95
C SER A 63 11.58 -29.69 2.68
N ARG A 64 11.83 -30.96 2.33
CA ARG A 64 13.07 -31.38 1.67
C ARG A 64 13.05 -30.88 0.21
N GLY A 65 13.89 -29.88 -0.12
CA GLY A 65 14.09 -29.41 -1.50
C GLY A 65 13.94 -27.89 -1.78
N LYS A 66 13.79 -27.04 -0.75
CA LYS A 66 13.58 -25.59 -0.96
C LYS A 66 14.87 -24.79 -1.22
N VAL A 67 14.74 -23.75 -2.04
CA VAL A 67 15.73 -22.69 -2.29
C VAL A 67 16.34 -22.23 -0.97
N ARG A 68 17.69 -22.18 -0.91
CA ARG A 68 18.43 -21.66 0.23
C ARG A 68 19.06 -20.32 -0.10
N HIS A 69 18.66 -19.29 0.62
CA HIS A 69 19.21 -17.96 0.53
C HIS A 69 20.57 -17.89 1.22
N PRO A 70 21.62 -17.34 0.57
CA PRO A 70 22.92 -17.15 1.21
C PRO A 70 22.82 -16.22 2.41
N LYS A 71 23.77 -16.35 3.35
CA LYS A 71 23.91 -15.42 4.47
C LYS A 71 24.45 -14.09 3.93
N ILE A 72 23.90 -12.96 4.38
CA ILE A 72 24.47 -11.66 4.08
C ILE A 72 25.70 -11.39 4.95
N ASP A 73 26.70 -10.74 4.39
CA ASP A 73 27.81 -10.13 5.13
C ASP A 73 27.73 -8.61 4.92
N LEU A 74 27.18 -7.89 5.91
CA LEU A 74 26.96 -6.45 5.78
C LEU A 74 28.27 -5.69 6.00
N ARG A 75 28.68 -4.94 4.97
CA ARG A 75 29.78 -3.97 5.04
C ARG A 75 29.35 -2.76 5.89
N PRO A 76 30.29 -2.00 6.48
CA PRO A 76 29.97 -0.78 7.21
C PRO A 76 29.23 0.27 6.38
N SER A 77 29.49 0.33 5.07
CA SER A 77 28.85 1.25 4.12
C SER A 77 27.43 0.84 3.71
N ASP A 78 27.00 -0.40 4.01
CA ASP A 78 25.68 -0.87 3.61
C ASP A 78 24.60 -0.25 4.50
N ILE A 79 23.51 0.18 3.86
CA ILE A 79 22.30 0.68 4.50
C ILE A 79 21.23 -0.41 4.59
N VAL A 80 20.39 -0.34 5.62
CA VAL A 80 19.27 -1.26 5.80
C VAL A 80 17.96 -0.49 5.68
N VAL A 81 17.14 -0.83 4.68
CA VAL A 81 15.79 -0.24 4.56
C VAL A 81 14.84 -1.00 5.49
N VAL A 82 14.26 -0.32 6.46
CA VAL A 82 13.40 -0.92 7.49
C VAL A 82 11.96 -0.41 7.37
N PRO A 83 10.95 -1.27 7.56
CA PRO A 83 9.56 -0.84 7.52
C PRO A 83 9.16 -0.11 8.80
N GLU A 84 8.20 0.81 8.70
CA GLU A 84 7.76 1.67 9.79
C GLU A 84 7.23 0.95 11.00
N TYR A 85 6.45 -0.11 10.81
CA TYR A 85 5.78 -0.77 11.94
C TYR A 85 6.75 -1.55 12.86
N GLN A 86 8.00 -1.74 12.43
CA GLN A 86 9.05 -2.51 13.14
C GLN A 86 10.36 -1.73 13.31
N TYR A 87 10.38 -0.44 12.97
CA TYR A 87 11.62 0.33 13.04
C TYR A 87 12.30 0.31 14.43
N PRO A 88 11.57 0.37 15.57
CA PRO A 88 12.24 0.49 16.85
C PRO A 88 13.12 -0.74 17.16
N GLU A 89 12.63 -1.94 16.87
CA GLU A 89 13.39 -3.17 17.09
C GLU A 89 14.46 -3.42 16.02
N LEU A 90 14.23 -2.97 14.79
CA LEU A 90 15.22 -3.12 13.72
C LEU A 90 16.38 -2.14 13.90
N ALA A 91 16.12 -0.95 14.45
CA ALA A 91 17.15 0.00 14.87
C ALA A 91 18.04 -0.60 15.97
N ASP A 92 17.48 -1.33 16.94
CA ASP A 92 18.24 -2.02 17.99
C ASP A 92 19.22 -3.08 17.41
N ILE A 93 18.91 -3.63 16.23
CA ILE A 93 19.71 -4.68 15.57
C ILE A 93 20.81 -4.10 14.67
N TYR A 94 20.48 -3.06 13.91
CA TYR A 94 21.34 -2.56 12.84
C TYR A 94 21.98 -1.21 13.14
N GLY A 95 21.55 -0.51 14.19
CA GLY A 95 21.86 0.90 14.43
C GLY A 95 20.92 1.80 13.62
N PRO A 96 20.19 2.74 14.25
CA PRO A 96 19.28 3.65 13.53
C PRO A 96 20.02 4.47 12.47
N GLU A 97 21.25 4.89 12.74
CA GLU A 97 22.10 5.66 11.83
C GLU A 97 22.48 4.89 10.56
N ARG A 98 22.34 3.56 10.54
CA ARG A 98 22.54 2.71 9.35
C ARG A 98 21.24 2.37 8.63
N CYS A 99 20.11 2.76 9.20
CA CYS A 99 18.80 2.46 8.67
C CYS A 99 18.26 3.62 7.83
N VAL A 100 17.51 3.27 6.78
CA VAL A 100 16.56 4.14 6.09
C VAL A 100 15.17 3.67 6.47
N LEU A 101 14.40 4.54 7.11
CA LEU A 101 13.05 4.23 7.53
C LEU A 101 12.07 4.42 6.37
N LEU A 102 11.49 3.33 5.88
CA LEU A 102 10.44 3.39 4.85
C LEU A 102 9.08 3.45 5.56
N ALA A 103 8.47 4.64 5.61
CA ALA A 103 7.18 4.92 6.22
C ALA A 103 6.05 4.98 5.18
N GLN A 104 5.54 3.80 4.83
CA GLN A 104 4.46 3.67 3.85
C GLN A 104 3.10 4.04 4.44
N ASP A 105 2.81 3.54 5.64
CA ASP A 105 1.54 3.74 6.34
C ASP A 105 1.69 4.65 7.56
N VAL A 106 1.03 5.81 7.53
CA VAL A 106 1.07 6.79 8.63
C VAL A 106 0.63 6.21 9.98
N MET A 107 -0.35 5.30 10.01
CA MET A 107 -0.81 4.69 11.25
C MET A 107 0.13 3.56 11.72
N GLY A 108 0.74 2.83 10.80
CA GLY A 108 1.84 1.91 11.07
C GLY A 108 3.01 2.63 11.74
N PHE A 109 3.42 3.76 11.17
CA PHE A 109 4.44 4.64 11.74
C PHE A 109 4.03 5.18 13.11
N ALA A 110 2.83 5.77 13.25
CA ALA A 110 2.36 6.35 14.51
C ALA A 110 2.33 5.32 15.67
N ARG A 111 1.93 4.06 15.38
CA ARG A 111 1.97 2.98 16.38
C ARG A 111 3.39 2.62 16.80
N ALA A 112 4.34 2.62 15.85
CA ALA A 112 5.74 2.39 16.16
C ALA A 112 6.37 3.59 16.91
N PHE A 113 6.01 4.82 16.54
CA PHE A 113 6.39 6.05 17.22
C PHE A 113 5.90 6.10 18.67
N LEU A 114 4.67 5.71 18.94
CA LEU A 114 4.17 5.59 20.33
C LEU A 114 5.00 4.57 21.14
N ARG A 115 5.38 3.45 20.52
CA ARG A 115 6.23 2.45 21.17
C ARG A 115 7.65 2.98 21.40
N ASP A 116 8.21 3.70 20.44
CA ASP A 116 9.57 4.24 20.52
C ASP A 116 9.68 5.34 21.57
N THR A 117 8.73 6.28 21.59
CA THR A 117 8.69 7.38 22.57
C THR A 117 8.44 6.92 24.00
N SER A 118 7.95 5.69 24.20
CA SER A 118 7.84 5.07 25.52
C SER A 118 9.14 4.44 26.05
N ARG A 119 10.20 4.37 25.22
CA ARG A 119 11.51 3.84 25.60
C ARG A 119 12.33 4.87 26.39
N GLU A 120 13.29 4.40 27.17
CA GLU A 120 14.27 5.29 27.86
C GLU A 120 15.07 6.14 26.88
N ARG A 121 15.34 5.60 25.69
CA ARG A 121 16.05 6.26 24.59
C ARG A 121 15.31 6.01 23.28
N PRO A 122 14.42 6.93 22.88
CA PRO A 122 13.80 6.89 21.56
C PRO A 122 14.85 6.99 20.45
N CYS A 123 14.54 6.49 19.26
CA CYS A 123 15.43 6.45 18.10
C CYS A 123 14.80 6.99 16.80
N PHE A 124 13.57 7.48 16.83
CA PHE A 124 12.84 8.01 15.66
C PHE A 124 13.58 9.14 14.92
N ASP A 125 14.49 9.84 15.58
CA ASP A 125 15.27 10.98 15.08
C ASP A 125 16.70 10.63 14.67
N GLN A 126 17.10 9.37 14.78
CA GLN A 126 18.47 8.92 14.51
C GLN A 126 18.63 8.22 13.15
N PHE A 127 17.54 8.05 12.41
CA PHE A 127 17.58 7.43 11.09
C PHE A 127 18.35 8.28 10.09
N GLY A 128 19.16 7.64 9.23
CA GLY A 128 19.90 8.39 8.21
C GLY A 128 19.00 9.04 7.15
N ALA A 129 17.78 8.53 6.97
CA ALA A 129 16.71 9.17 6.24
C ALA A 129 15.36 8.52 6.58
N ILE A 130 14.28 9.27 6.39
CA ILE A 130 12.91 8.74 6.39
C ILE A 130 12.32 8.93 4.99
N VAL A 131 11.82 7.85 4.41
CA VAL A 131 11.21 7.80 3.09
C VAL A 131 9.71 7.51 3.21
N THR A 132 8.87 8.37 2.65
CA THR A 132 7.41 8.20 2.64
C THR A 132 6.88 7.94 1.23
N THR A 133 5.65 7.41 1.14
CA THR A 133 5.06 7.01 -0.15
C THR A 133 3.81 7.81 -0.56
N SER A 134 3.45 8.81 0.23
CA SER A 134 2.27 9.66 0.01
C SER A 134 2.42 10.98 0.77
N GLU A 135 1.61 11.96 0.40
CA GLU A 135 1.51 13.23 1.12
C GLU A 135 1.02 13.02 2.57
N ALA A 136 0.06 12.12 2.77
CA ALA A 136 -0.45 11.79 4.09
C ALA A 136 0.64 11.24 5.03
N SER A 137 1.48 10.33 4.54
CA SER A 137 2.59 9.78 5.32
C SER A 137 3.69 10.82 5.54
N HIS A 138 4.01 11.64 4.53
CA HIS A 138 4.95 12.77 4.66
C HIS A 138 4.53 13.73 5.78
N ARG A 139 3.31 14.27 5.68
CA ARG A 139 2.74 15.17 6.68
C ARG A 139 2.66 14.49 8.05
N GLY A 140 2.16 13.26 8.11
CA GLY A 140 1.98 12.56 9.38
C GLY A 140 3.29 12.31 10.13
N VAL A 141 4.36 11.92 9.43
CA VAL A 141 5.69 11.81 10.04
C VAL A 141 6.16 13.16 10.55
N ARG A 142 6.09 14.21 9.71
CA ARG A 142 6.55 15.55 10.04
C ARG A 142 5.84 16.14 11.26
N GLU A 143 4.54 15.96 11.38
CA GLU A 143 3.76 16.43 12.53
C GLU A 143 4.09 15.67 13.82
N LEU A 144 4.46 14.38 13.73
CA LEU A 144 4.80 13.57 14.90
C LEU A 144 6.23 13.78 15.38
N THR A 145 7.18 14.03 14.47
CA THR A 145 8.61 14.06 14.79
C THR A 145 9.29 15.40 14.57
N GLY A 146 8.69 16.31 13.81
CA GLY A 146 9.33 17.53 13.31
C GLY A 146 10.34 17.30 12.18
N ILE A 147 10.50 16.06 11.71
CA ILE A 147 11.51 15.67 10.72
C ILE A 147 10.91 15.67 9.31
N ASP A 148 11.61 16.28 8.37
CA ASP A 148 11.22 16.26 6.97
C ASP A 148 11.53 14.89 6.34
N THR A 149 10.75 14.49 5.32
CA THR A 149 10.90 13.18 4.70
C THR A 149 11.13 13.26 3.21
N LEU A 150 11.92 12.32 2.70
CA LEU A 150 12.06 12.07 1.27
C LEU A 150 10.82 11.33 0.78
N ARG A 151 10.34 11.60 -0.44
CA ARG A 151 9.09 11.00 -0.93
C ARG A 151 9.29 10.23 -2.23
N VAL A 152 8.89 8.98 -2.22
CA VAL A 152 8.78 8.13 -3.42
C VAL A 152 7.33 8.14 -3.90
N THR A 153 7.13 8.42 -5.18
CA THR A 153 5.79 8.36 -5.77
C THR A 153 5.46 6.92 -6.12
N LEU A 154 4.43 6.33 -5.51
CA LEU A 154 4.01 4.97 -5.87
C LEU A 154 3.60 4.89 -7.34
N SER A 155 3.79 3.71 -7.93
CA SER A 155 3.19 3.40 -9.23
C SER A 155 1.90 2.61 -9.03
N ILE A 156 0.88 2.93 -9.81
CA ILE A 156 -0.26 2.03 -10.01
C ILE A 156 0.22 0.95 -10.99
N SER A 157 0.93 -0.03 -10.42
CA SER A 157 2.04 -0.75 -11.05
C SER A 157 1.67 -1.82 -12.06
N GLN A 158 0.39 -2.02 -12.38
CA GLN A 158 0.08 -2.87 -13.50
C GLN A 158 0.12 -1.97 -14.74
N LYS A 159 1.13 -2.17 -15.60
CA LYS A 159 1.08 -1.74 -17.03
C LYS A 159 -0.22 -2.18 -17.76
N LYS A 160 -1.09 -2.93 -17.08
CA LYS A 160 -2.40 -3.43 -17.47
C LYS A 160 -3.55 -2.50 -17.08
N PHE A 161 -3.39 -1.62 -16.08
CA PHE A 161 -4.41 -0.62 -15.75
C PHE A 161 -4.39 0.47 -16.81
N ARG A 162 -5.50 0.56 -17.53
CA ARG A 162 -5.76 1.56 -18.56
C ARG A 162 -7.20 1.98 -18.48
N PHE A 163 -7.49 3.20 -18.92
CA PHE A 163 -8.86 3.66 -19.04
C PHE A 163 -9.69 2.70 -19.91
N VAL A 164 -10.88 2.35 -19.44
CA VAL A 164 -11.86 1.54 -20.18
C VAL A 164 -13.08 2.40 -20.43
N GLU A 165 -13.36 2.65 -21.71
CA GLU A 165 -14.49 3.47 -22.15
C GLU A 165 -15.81 2.75 -21.85
N ASP A 166 -15.97 1.51 -22.33
CA ASP A 166 -17.18 0.71 -22.18
C ASP A 166 -17.25 0.01 -20.82
N LYS A 167 -18.13 0.49 -19.95
CA LYS A 167 -18.39 -0.08 -18.62
C LYS A 167 -19.76 -0.74 -18.56
N ARG A 168 -19.90 -1.76 -17.71
CA ARG A 168 -21.21 -2.24 -17.25
C ARG A 168 -21.64 -1.41 -16.04
N LEU A 169 -22.93 -1.07 -15.98
CA LEU A 169 -23.54 -0.49 -14.77
C LEU A 169 -23.57 -1.56 -13.66
N GLN A 170 -22.43 -1.73 -12.99
CA GLN A 170 -22.22 -2.62 -11.86
C GLN A 170 -21.30 -1.93 -10.84
N ILE A 171 -21.42 -2.36 -9.58
CA ILE A 171 -20.72 -1.81 -8.44
C ILE A 171 -19.65 -2.81 -7.99
N ALA A 172 -18.38 -2.43 -8.07
CA ALA A 172 -17.27 -3.17 -7.50
C ALA A 172 -16.98 -2.75 -6.05
N VAL A 173 -16.48 -3.69 -5.24
CA VAL A 173 -16.07 -3.45 -3.86
C VAL A 173 -14.95 -4.39 -3.44
N MET A 174 -14.02 -3.90 -2.61
CA MET A 174 -13.01 -4.71 -1.92
C MET A 174 -13.24 -4.66 -0.40
N PRO A 175 -14.03 -5.57 0.19
CA PRO A 175 -14.48 -5.50 1.58
C PRO A 175 -13.41 -5.99 2.58
N ARG A 176 -12.14 -5.61 2.36
CA ARG A 176 -11.01 -6.00 3.22
C ARG A 176 -10.95 -5.15 4.50
N LYS A 177 -11.15 -3.84 4.35
CA LYS A 177 -11.25 -2.87 5.43
C LYS A 177 -12.72 -2.59 5.70
N HIS A 178 -13.08 -2.26 6.94
CA HIS A 178 -14.46 -1.98 7.33
C HIS A 178 -15.47 -3.03 6.85
N ALA A 179 -15.13 -4.33 7.03
CA ALA A 179 -15.92 -5.46 6.54
C ALA A 179 -17.38 -5.42 7.04
N PHE A 180 -17.61 -5.01 8.29
CA PHE A 180 -18.96 -4.88 8.85
C PHE A 180 -19.77 -3.78 8.15
N GLN A 181 -19.20 -2.58 7.99
CA GLN A 181 -19.89 -1.48 7.31
C GLN A 181 -20.14 -1.78 5.84
N SER A 182 -19.15 -2.34 5.13
CA SER A 182 -19.34 -2.77 3.74
C SER A 182 -20.47 -3.79 3.62
N GLN A 183 -20.58 -4.76 4.52
CA GLN A 183 -21.71 -5.68 4.53
C GLN A 183 -23.06 -4.95 4.68
N ILE A 184 -23.17 -3.97 5.59
CA ILE A 184 -24.40 -3.19 5.78
C ILE A 184 -24.77 -2.45 4.49
N VAL A 185 -23.82 -1.70 3.91
CA VAL A 185 -24.05 -0.91 2.69
C VAL A 185 -24.45 -1.82 1.53
N LEU A 186 -23.69 -2.88 1.26
CA LEU A 186 -23.98 -3.81 0.16
C LEU A 186 -25.34 -4.51 0.36
N ASN A 187 -25.70 -4.81 1.61
CA ASN A 187 -26.98 -5.42 1.95
C ASN A 187 -28.17 -4.47 1.75
N ALA A 188 -27.98 -3.17 2.00
CA ALA A 188 -28.97 -2.13 1.71
C ALA A 188 -29.13 -1.93 0.19
N LEU A 189 -28.02 -1.80 -0.54
CA LEU A 189 -28.04 -1.61 -1.99
C LEU A 189 -28.67 -2.79 -2.73
N ARG A 190 -28.43 -4.05 -2.31
CA ARG A 190 -29.07 -5.23 -2.90
C ARG A 190 -30.58 -5.30 -2.69
N ARG A 191 -31.10 -4.68 -1.63
CA ARG A 191 -32.55 -4.64 -1.34
C ARG A 191 -33.24 -3.45 -1.98
N ASP A 192 -32.49 -2.57 -2.61
CA ASP A 192 -33.04 -1.39 -3.25
C ASP A 192 -33.72 -1.74 -4.57
N PRO A 193 -35.04 -1.52 -4.71
CA PRO A 193 -35.75 -1.81 -5.96
C PRO A 193 -35.16 -1.07 -7.18
N ASP A 194 -34.65 0.15 -6.98
CA ASP A 194 -34.08 0.97 -8.06
C ASP A 194 -32.73 0.45 -8.54
N LEU A 195 -32.08 -0.43 -7.76
CA LEU A 195 -30.78 -1.03 -8.07
C LEU A 195 -30.89 -2.53 -8.37
N SER A 196 -32.09 -3.04 -8.60
CA SER A 196 -32.35 -4.49 -8.77
C SER A 196 -31.62 -5.12 -9.98
N ASP A 197 -31.33 -4.34 -11.01
CA ASP A 197 -30.55 -4.69 -12.19
C ASP A 197 -29.04 -4.40 -12.06
N VAL A 198 -28.62 -3.71 -11.00
CA VAL A 198 -27.22 -3.31 -10.78
C VAL A 198 -26.49 -4.42 -10.01
N ARG A 199 -25.61 -5.14 -10.71
CA ARG A 199 -24.80 -6.19 -10.09
C ARG A 199 -23.78 -5.60 -9.11
N ILE A 200 -23.61 -6.25 -7.95
CA ILE A 200 -22.50 -5.99 -7.03
C ILE A 200 -21.43 -7.08 -7.18
N VAL A 201 -20.18 -6.67 -7.44
CA VAL A 201 -19.02 -7.55 -7.65
C VAL A 201 -18.00 -7.37 -6.53
N VAL A 202 -17.68 -8.45 -5.82
CA VAL A 202 -16.68 -8.45 -4.75
C VAL A 202 -15.32 -8.84 -5.33
N LEU A 203 -14.37 -7.92 -5.29
CA LEU A 203 -13.00 -8.08 -5.81
C LEU A 203 -12.05 -8.59 -4.73
N GLN A 204 -12.16 -9.85 -4.34
CA GLN A 204 -11.35 -10.44 -3.28
C GLN A 204 -10.90 -11.87 -3.60
N ASN A 205 -9.65 -12.21 -3.24
CA ASN A 205 -9.07 -13.55 -3.37
C ASN A 205 -9.21 -14.16 -4.78
N MET A 206 -9.00 -13.35 -5.82
CA MET A 206 -9.10 -13.77 -7.23
C MET A 206 -7.78 -13.58 -7.97
N PRO A 207 -7.56 -14.32 -9.08
CA PRO A 207 -6.42 -14.10 -9.97
C PRO A 207 -6.35 -12.66 -10.46
N GLU A 208 -5.13 -12.18 -10.72
CA GLU A 208 -4.88 -10.80 -11.18
C GLU A 208 -5.68 -10.43 -12.44
N GLN A 209 -5.82 -11.36 -13.40
CA GLN A 209 -6.58 -11.14 -14.63
C GLN A 209 -8.07 -10.90 -14.35
N ASP A 210 -8.65 -11.64 -13.40
CA ASP A 210 -10.05 -11.48 -13.00
C ASP A 210 -10.25 -10.20 -12.20
N LEU A 211 -9.29 -9.82 -11.36
CA LEU A 211 -9.27 -8.55 -10.65
C LEU A 211 -9.29 -7.38 -11.65
N LEU A 212 -8.40 -7.41 -12.64
CA LEU A 212 -8.33 -6.41 -13.70
C LEU A 212 -9.62 -6.32 -14.51
N LYS A 213 -10.20 -7.48 -14.86
CA LYS A 213 -11.49 -7.53 -15.54
C LYS A 213 -12.60 -6.94 -14.67
N GLY A 214 -12.60 -7.26 -13.37
CA GLY A 214 -13.56 -6.72 -12.41
C GLY A 214 -13.52 -5.20 -12.31
N PHE A 215 -12.33 -4.60 -12.21
CA PHE A 215 -12.17 -3.15 -12.30
C PHE A 215 -12.57 -2.61 -13.67
N GLY A 216 -12.10 -3.25 -14.74
CA GLY A 216 -12.35 -2.86 -16.12
C GLY A 216 -13.83 -2.84 -16.50
N GLU A 217 -14.62 -3.78 -16.03
CA GLU A 217 -16.06 -3.88 -16.33
C GLU A 217 -16.93 -3.02 -15.41
N SER A 218 -16.47 -2.65 -14.22
CA SER A 218 -17.31 -1.96 -13.23
C SER A 218 -17.32 -0.44 -13.44
N LEU A 219 -18.53 0.13 -13.56
CA LEU A 219 -18.72 1.57 -13.63
C LEU A 219 -18.50 2.25 -12.28
N ILE A 220 -18.91 1.65 -11.18
CA ILE A 220 -18.82 2.24 -9.83
C ILE A 220 -17.89 1.38 -8.97
N PHE A 221 -17.06 2.02 -8.14
CA PHE A 221 -16.29 1.37 -7.10
C PHE A 221 -16.58 2.02 -5.74
N LEU A 222 -16.97 1.19 -4.76
CA LEU A 222 -17.19 1.65 -3.38
C LEU A 222 -15.90 1.53 -2.57
N SER A 223 -15.36 2.67 -2.17
CA SER A 223 -14.18 2.75 -1.31
C SER A 223 -14.57 2.66 0.16
N PHE A 224 -14.06 1.63 0.82
CA PHE A 224 -14.10 1.47 2.29
C PHE A 224 -12.70 1.63 2.89
N SER A 225 -11.83 2.43 2.25
CA SER A 225 -10.48 2.71 2.73
C SER A 225 -10.50 3.24 4.16
N HIS A 226 -9.60 2.73 5.00
CA HIS A 226 -9.51 3.09 6.40
C HIS A 226 -8.06 3.04 6.88
N GLN A 227 -7.57 4.19 7.33
CA GLN A 227 -6.23 4.36 7.88
C GLN A 227 -5.18 3.79 6.91
N GLU A 228 -5.17 4.30 5.69
CA GLU A 228 -4.24 3.88 4.64
C GLU A 228 -3.25 5.00 4.34
N GLY A 229 -1.98 4.66 4.20
CA GLY A 229 -0.95 5.60 3.76
C GLY A 229 -1.22 6.23 2.40
N PHE A 230 -1.67 5.44 1.40
CA PHE A 230 -1.98 5.94 0.04
C PHE A 230 -3.37 5.51 -0.44
N GLY A 231 -3.73 4.24 -0.24
CA GLY A 231 -4.95 3.65 -0.76
C GLY A 231 -4.82 3.31 -2.24
N LEU A 232 -4.36 2.09 -2.56
CA LEU A 232 -4.23 1.63 -3.95
C LEU A 232 -5.58 1.29 -4.62
N PRO A 233 -6.53 0.59 -3.96
CA PRO A 233 -7.76 0.17 -4.62
C PRO A 233 -8.60 1.29 -5.27
N PRO A 234 -8.81 2.46 -4.64
CA PRO A 234 -9.54 3.54 -5.29
C PRO A 234 -8.78 4.14 -6.47
N ALA A 235 -7.45 4.26 -6.37
CA ALA A 235 -6.61 4.71 -7.48
C ALA A 235 -6.64 3.74 -8.67
N GLU A 236 -6.58 2.42 -8.41
CA GLU A 236 -6.72 1.37 -9.43
C GLU A 236 -8.10 1.43 -10.11
N ALA A 237 -9.17 1.63 -9.33
CA ALA A 237 -10.52 1.82 -9.85
C ALA A 237 -10.61 3.05 -10.77
N MET A 238 -10.11 4.20 -10.31
CA MET A 238 -10.06 5.43 -11.11
C MET A 238 -9.22 5.25 -12.37
N ALA A 239 -8.07 4.59 -12.30
CA ALA A 239 -7.20 4.31 -13.45
C ALA A 239 -7.96 3.57 -14.56
N THR A 240 -8.83 2.61 -14.20
CA THR A 240 -9.68 1.91 -15.16
C THR A 240 -10.93 2.65 -15.59
N GLY A 241 -11.18 3.86 -15.07
CA GLY A 241 -12.36 4.66 -15.38
C GLY A 241 -13.60 4.28 -14.58
N ALA A 242 -13.47 3.75 -13.37
CA ALA A 242 -14.61 3.64 -12.46
C ALA A 242 -14.87 4.96 -11.73
N ILE A 243 -16.14 5.26 -11.47
CA ILE A 243 -16.59 6.32 -10.57
C ILE A 243 -16.40 5.82 -9.13
N VAL A 244 -15.53 6.47 -8.37
CA VAL A 244 -15.26 6.11 -6.98
C VAL A 244 -16.19 6.89 -6.05
N ILE A 245 -16.84 6.17 -5.13
CA ILE A 245 -17.68 6.73 -4.07
C ILE A 245 -17.20 6.15 -2.73
N GLY A 246 -17.00 6.98 -1.71
CA GLY A 246 -16.73 6.49 -0.36
C GLY A 246 -15.55 7.14 0.33
N TYR A 247 -14.91 6.40 1.24
CA TYR A 247 -13.92 6.95 2.16
C TYR A 247 -12.56 7.16 1.50
N GLN A 248 -11.90 8.26 1.83
CA GLN A 248 -10.52 8.55 1.42
C GLN A 248 -9.49 7.79 2.28
N GLY A 249 -9.84 7.43 3.51
CA GLY A 249 -8.99 6.65 4.42
C GLY A 249 -7.72 7.34 4.91
N VAL A 250 -7.57 8.66 4.70
CA VAL A 250 -6.37 9.52 4.88
C VAL A 250 -5.52 9.62 3.62
N GLY A 251 -4.82 8.55 3.22
CA GLY A 251 -3.92 8.58 2.06
C GLY A 251 -4.59 8.92 0.72
N GLY A 252 -5.84 8.47 0.54
CA GLY A 252 -6.58 8.70 -0.69
C GLY A 252 -6.87 10.18 -0.95
N SER A 253 -6.82 11.05 0.07
CA SER A 253 -7.06 12.49 -0.09
C SER A 253 -6.07 13.17 -1.05
N GLU A 254 -4.94 12.54 -1.37
CA GLU A 254 -3.98 13.05 -2.36
C GLU A 254 -4.54 13.08 -3.80
N TYR A 255 -5.45 12.16 -4.13
CA TYR A 255 -5.97 12.01 -5.49
C TYR A 255 -7.50 11.88 -5.58
N PHE A 256 -8.17 11.54 -4.50
CA PHE A 256 -9.60 11.29 -4.44
C PHE A 256 -10.31 12.47 -3.77
N ASP A 257 -10.92 13.32 -4.58
CA ASP A 257 -11.66 14.53 -4.19
C ASP A 257 -12.92 14.69 -5.06
N GLU A 258 -13.68 15.76 -4.85
CA GLU A 258 -14.92 16.04 -5.61
C GLU A 258 -14.68 16.21 -7.13
N THR A 259 -13.45 16.45 -7.57
CA THR A 259 -13.12 16.60 -9.00
C THR A 259 -12.86 15.25 -9.70
N THR A 260 -12.66 14.19 -8.90
CA THR A 260 -12.22 12.86 -9.34
C THR A 260 -13.16 11.73 -8.87
N GLY A 261 -14.10 12.02 -7.98
CA GLY A 261 -15.09 11.08 -7.48
C GLY A 261 -16.04 11.73 -6.49
N PHE A 262 -16.62 10.91 -5.62
CA PHE A 262 -17.52 11.34 -4.55
C PHE A 262 -17.00 10.90 -3.18
N PRO A 263 -16.12 11.69 -2.54
CA PRO A 263 -15.70 11.45 -1.17
C PRO A 263 -16.91 11.44 -0.24
N ILE A 264 -16.90 10.53 0.71
CA ILE A 264 -17.86 10.43 1.81
C ILE A 264 -17.07 10.46 3.11
N ASP A 265 -17.59 11.15 4.12
CA ASP A 265 -17.00 11.17 5.45
C ASP A 265 -16.90 9.76 6.01
N ALA A 266 -15.79 9.49 6.71
CA ALA A 266 -15.54 8.18 7.28
C ALA A 266 -16.71 7.75 8.19
N ASP A 267 -17.08 6.49 8.07
CA ASP A 267 -18.16 5.84 8.84
C ASP A 267 -19.59 6.35 8.53
N ASP A 268 -19.78 7.31 7.60
CA ASP A 268 -21.11 7.74 7.15
C ASP A 268 -21.69 6.79 6.08
N ILE A 269 -22.17 5.64 6.57
CA ILE A 269 -22.81 4.62 5.71
C ILE A 269 -24.10 5.12 5.05
N SER A 270 -24.80 6.05 5.68
CA SER A 270 -26.07 6.58 5.17
C SER A 270 -25.83 7.46 3.94
N ALA A 271 -24.85 8.36 4.02
CA ALA A 271 -24.42 9.16 2.88
C ALA A 271 -23.86 8.29 1.75
N MET A 272 -23.10 7.24 2.06
CA MET A 272 -22.59 6.32 1.03
C MET A 272 -23.74 5.62 0.27
N ILE A 273 -24.76 5.12 0.97
CA ILE A 273 -25.93 4.49 0.34
C ILE A 273 -26.69 5.51 -0.51
N GLY A 274 -26.99 6.69 0.06
CA GLY A 274 -27.71 7.78 -0.62
C GLY A 274 -26.99 8.21 -1.89
N ARG A 275 -25.70 8.53 -1.80
CA ARG A 275 -24.88 8.95 -2.94
C ARG A 275 -24.77 7.87 -4.00
N THR A 276 -24.66 6.60 -3.63
CA THR A 276 -24.63 5.51 -4.61
C THR A 276 -25.91 5.47 -5.46
N ARG A 277 -27.09 5.63 -4.84
CA ARG A 277 -28.37 5.70 -5.55
C ARG A 277 -28.43 6.91 -6.48
N GLU A 278 -28.03 8.07 -5.97
CA GLU A 278 -28.00 9.33 -6.74
C GLU A 278 -27.14 9.16 -8.00
N ILE A 279 -25.93 8.61 -7.88
CA ILE A 279 -25.02 8.42 -9.01
C ILE A 279 -25.57 7.41 -10.02
N VAL A 280 -26.17 6.30 -9.59
CA VAL A 280 -26.80 5.35 -10.51
C VAL A 280 -27.96 6.01 -11.28
N ARG A 281 -28.82 6.77 -10.60
CA ARG A 281 -29.93 7.50 -11.25
C ARG A 281 -29.41 8.57 -12.21
N ALA A 282 -28.42 9.34 -11.81
CA ALA A 282 -27.79 10.36 -12.65
C ALA A 282 -27.19 9.75 -13.91
N TYR A 283 -26.44 8.64 -13.79
CA TYR A 283 -25.82 7.98 -14.93
C TYR A 283 -26.85 7.45 -15.94
N ARG A 284 -27.97 6.93 -15.46
CA ARG A 284 -29.07 6.48 -16.32
C ARG A 284 -29.75 7.62 -17.07
N SER A 285 -29.86 8.78 -16.43
CA SER A 285 -30.51 9.96 -17.01
C SER A 285 -29.62 10.65 -18.04
N ASP A 286 -28.36 10.90 -17.68
CA ASP A 286 -27.36 11.52 -18.53
C ASP A 286 -25.96 11.05 -18.08
N PRO A 287 -25.31 10.13 -18.83
CA PRO A 287 -24.00 9.63 -18.47
C PRO A 287 -22.88 10.65 -18.72
N GLN A 288 -23.09 11.69 -19.55
CA GLN A 288 -22.01 12.55 -20.04
C GLN A 288 -21.20 13.22 -18.90
N PRO A 289 -21.81 13.86 -17.89
CA PRO A 289 -21.04 14.50 -16.82
C PRO A 289 -20.19 13.51 -16.01
N LEU A 290 -20.72 12.31 -15.77
CA LEU A 290 -20.02 11.26 -15.04
C LEU A 290 -18.94 10.58 -15.89
N ASP A 291 -19.14 10.49 -17.20
CA ASP A 291 -18.14 10.05 -18.17
C ASP A 291 -16.95 11.03 -18.24
N GLU A 292 -17.22 12.33 -18.22
CA GLU A 292 -16.17 13.35 -18.12
C GLU A 292 -15.41 13.26 -16.79
N LEU A 293 -16.11 13.05 -15.67
CA LEU A 293 -15.50 12.85 -14.36
C LEU A 293 -14.57 11.63 -14.34
N ARG A 294 -15.01 10.45 -14.82
CA ARG A 294 -14.16 9.25 -14.81
C ARG A 294 -12.96 9.36 -15.75
N ARG A 295 -13.08 10.05 -16.89
CA ARG A 295 -11.94 10.35 -17.79
C ARG A 295 -10.92 11.25 -17.10
N ARG A 296 -11.38 12.29 -16.39
CA ARG A 296 -10.51 13.20 -15.62
C ARG A 296 -9.78 12.46 -14.50
N ALA A 297 -10.50 11.66 -13.71
CA ALA A 297 -9.94 10.86 -12.62
C ALA A 297 -8.87 9.88 -13.13
N SER A 298 -9.20 9.10 -14.16
CA SER A 298 -8.26 8.17 -14.79
C SER A 298 -7.01 8.89 -15.31
N ARG A 299 -7.18 10.03 -16.00
CA ARG A 299 -6.05 10.82 -16.50
C ARG A 299 -5.14 11.28 -15.36
N ARG A 300 -5.70 11.81 -14.27
CA ARG A 300 -4.93 12.25 -13.09
C ARG A 300 -4.10 11.11 -12.52
N ILE A 301 -4.70 9.93 -12.35
CA ILE A 301 -3.97 8.76 -11.81
C ILE A 301 -2.87 8.30 -12.77
N LEU A 302 -3.23 8.07 -14.04
CA LEU A 302 -2.33 7.52 -15.04
C LEU A 302 -1.22 8.48 -15.46
N SER A 303 -1.36 9.80 -15.27
CA SER A 303 -0.28 10.76 -15.51
C SER A 303 0.60 11.02 -14.28
N THR A 304 0.11 10.71 -13.08
CA THR A 304 0.80 11.05 -11.82
C THR A 304 1.56 9.87 -11.24
N TYR A 305 0.95 8.68 -11.23
CA TYR A 305 1.48 7.51 -10.54
C TYR A 305 2.04 6.48 -11.54
N THR A 306 2.94 6.96 -12.40
CA THR A 306 3.55 6.17 -13.48
C THR A 306 4.71 5.32 -12.98
N VAL A 307 5.09 4.29 -13.76
CA VAL A 307 6.28 3.48 -13.49
C VAL A 307 7.54 4.35 -13.61
N GLU A 308 7.55 5.27 -14.58
CA GLU A 308 8.64 6.20 -14.84
C GLU A 308 8.84 7.14 -13.64
N ARG A 309 7.77 7.74 -13.11
CA ARG A 309 7.88 8.62 -11.94
C ARG A 309 8.26 7.86 -10.68
N PHE A 310 7.75 6.64 -10.48
CA PHE A 310 8.20 5.78 -9.39
C PHE A 310 9.70 5.49 -9.50
N ARG A 311 10.20 5.22 -10.71
CA ARG A 311 11.63 5.01 -10.97
C ARG A 311 12.45 6.25 -10.66
N GLU A 312 12.10 7.37 -11.26
CA GLU A 312 12.81 8.66 -11.08
C GLU A 312 12.88 9.04 -9.60
N THR A 313 11.73 9.08 -8.92
CA THR A 313 11.69 9.46 -7.50
C THR A 313 12.41 8.46 -6.60
N THR A 314 12.34 7.15 -6.88
CA THR A 314 13.10 6.15 -6.11
C THR A 314 14.60 6.38 -6.27
N LEU A 315 15.11 6.58 -7.49
CA LEU A 315 16.54 6.78 -7.71
C LEU A 315 17.03 8.08 -7.07
N GLN A 316 16.29 9.18 -7.24
CA GLN A 316 16.60 10.46 -6.61
C GLN A 316 16.70 10.34 -5.08
N VAL A 317 15.72 9.67 -4.45
CA VAL A 317 15.73 9.46 -2.99
C VAL A 317 16.96 8.68 -2.54
N PHE A 318 17.34 7.61 -3.24
CA PHE A 318 18.49 6.80 -2.82
C PHE A 318 19.84 7.45 -3.16
N GLU A 319 19.91 8.30 -4.19
CA GLU A 319 21.06 9.16 -4.45
C GLU A 319 21.24 10.18 -3.30
N GLU A 320 20.14 10.80 -2.86
CA GLU A 320 20.16 11.74 -1.74
C GLU A 320 20.59 11.06 -0.42
N VAL A 321 20.07 9.86 -0.14
CA VAL A 321 20.50 9.03 1.00
C VAL A 321 22.00 8.73 0.94
N ALA A 322 22.56 8.46 -0.23
CA ALA A 322 23.98 8.19 -0.40
C ALA A 322 24.84 9.45 -0.19
N ASN A 323 24.38 10.60 -0.70
CA ASN A 323 25.10 11.87 -0.60
C ASN A 323 25.19 12.39 0.84
N HIS A 324 24.11 12.28 1.62
CA HIS A 324 24.10 12.70 3.03
C HIS A 324 25.02 11.88 3.95
N ARG A 325 25.53 10.73 3.47
CA ARG A 325 26.42 9.85 4.21
C ARG A 325 27.88 9.93 3.79
N SER A 326 28.18 10.64 2.69
CA SER A 326 29.56 10.84 2.26
C SER A 326 30.21 11.89 3.18
N PRO A 327 31.30 11.58 3.90
CA PRO A 327 31.98 12.59 4.71
C PRO A 327 32.52 13.68 3.79
N SER A 328 32.19 14.94 4.12
CA SER A 328 32.81 16.14 3.56
C SER A 328 34.30 16.20 3.84
#